data_AF-A0AAX1VRE8-F1
#
_entry.id   AF-A0AAX1VRE8-F1
#
_cell.length_a   1.000
_cell.length_b   1.000
_cell.length_c   1.000
_cell.angle_alpha   90.00
_cell.angle_beta   90.00
_cell.angle_gamma   90.00
#
_symmetry.space_group_name_H-M   'P 1'
#
loop_
_entity.id
_entity.type
_entity.pdbx_description
1 polymer ?
#
loop_
_entity_poly.entity_id
_entity_poly.type
_entity_poly.pdbx_seq_one_letter_code
_entity_poly.pdbx_strand_id
1 'polypeptide(L)'
;PSSVYHFFASVPALLEALTADIHAAFRASLQAPIDHDQLTTWRDLSRIVELRMLAIYNADAAARQLILAQHGLTEINQADRQHDIELGHLMLEVFDRHFQLPALPDDVDVFALAMELGDRVYARSVQLHDEITPRMAEEGMRVFDAYLGLYLPMFLVKRVI
;
A
#
# COMPACT_ATOMS: atom_id res chain seq x y z
N PRO A 1 -16.39 -35.49 30.92
CA PRO A 1 -15.95 -34.08 31.12
C PRO A 1 -15.31 -33.53 29.82
N SER A 2 -16.14 -33.17 28.84
CA SER A 2 -16.39 -31.78 28.36
C SER A 2 -15.16 -30.99 27.87
N SER A 3 -14.75 -31.23 26.63
CA SER A 3 -14.99 -30.39 25.43
C SER A 3 -15.16 -28.85 25.59
N VAL A 4 -14.18 -28.11 26.13
CA VAL A 4 -14.22 -26.63 26.16
C VAL A 4 -12.96 -25.92 25.62
N TYR A 5 -11.89 -26.64 25.23
CA TYR A 5 -10.65 -26.00 24.76
C TYR A 5 -10.57 -25.69 23.24
N HIS A 6 -11.62 -25.96 22.46
CA HIS A 6 -11.62 -25.76 20.99
C HIS A 6 -12.13 -24.39 20.51
N PHE A 7 -12.37 -23.42 21.41
CA PHE A 7 -13.04 -22.16 21.06
C PHE A 7 -12.17 -20.90 21.05
N PHE A 8 -10.85 -21.04 21.17
CA PHE A 8 -9.93 -19.93 20.90
C PHE A 8 -9.09 -20.28 19.69
N ALA A 9 -9.28 -19.56 18.58
CA ALA A 9 -8.29 -19.52 17.52
C ALA A 9 -6.92 -19.27 18.17
N SER A 10 -5.91 -20.03 17.79
CA SER A 10 -4.55 -19.81 18.31
C SER A 10 -4.14 -18.36 18.02
N VAL A 11 -3.35 -17.74 18.89
CA VAL A 11 -2.85 -16.35 18.68
C VAL A 11 -2.31 -16.15 17.24
N PRO A 12 -1.58 -17.10 16.63
CA PRO A 12 -1.19 -17.01 15.21
C PRO A 12 -2.37 -16.89 14.24
N ALA A 13 -3.43 -17.69 14.41
CA ALA A 13 -4.60 -17.63 13.53
C ALA A 13 -5.37 -16.30 13.66
N LEU A 14 -5.36 -15.68 14.85
CA LEU A 14 -5.94 -14.35 15.05
C LEU A 14 -5.11 -13.25 14.38
N LEU A 15 -3.77 -13.36 14.44
CA LEU A 15 -2.87 -12.43 13.75
C LEU A 15 -2.99 -12.56 12.22
N GLU A 16 -3.06 -13.79 11.70
CA GLU A 16 -3.29 -14.04 10.26
C GLU A 16 -4.62 -13.44 9.78
N ALA A 17 -5.70 -13.64 10.54
CA ALA A 17 -7.00 -13.06 10.21
C ALA A 17 -6.96 -11.52 10.21
N LEU A 18 -6.30 -10.91 11.20
CA LEU A 18 -6.15 -9.46 11.28
C LEU A 18 -5.32 -8.91 10.11
N THR A 19 -4.21 -9.57 9.75
CA THR A 19 -3.42 -9.21 8.56
C THR A 19 -4.26 -9.32 7.28
N ALA A 20 -5.08 -10.37 7.14
CA ALA A 20 -5.96 -10.51 5.98
C ALA A 20 -7.02 -9.40 5.90
N ASP A 21 -7.60 -8.99 7.03
CA ASP A 21 -8.55 -7.88 7.10
C ASP A 21 -7.89 -6.55 6.70
N ILE A 22 -6.65 -6.31 7.14
CA ILE A 22 -5.86 -5.13 6.76
C ILE A 22 -5.57 -5.13 5.25
N HIS A 23 -5.12 -6.25 4.68
CA HIS A 23 -4.91 -6.37 3.23
C HIS A 23 -6.23 -6.15 2.45
N ALA A 24 -7.35 -6.64 2.97
CA ALA A 24 -8.66 -6.38 2.38
C ALA A 24 -9.02 -4.89 2.40
N ALA A 25 -8.69 -4.17 3.48
CA ALA A 25 -8.87 -2.72 3.56
C ALA A 25 -8.01 -1.97 2.53
N PHE A 26 -6.75 -2.38 2.33
CA PHE A 26 -5.89 -1.80 1.29
C PHE A 26 -6.49 -2.01 -0.11
N ARG A 27 -6.87 -3.24 -0.45
CA ARG A 27 -7.52 -3.55 -1.74
C ARG A 27 -8.80 -2.74 -1.94
N ALA A 28 -9.65 -2.66 -0.92
CA ALA A 28 -10.88 -1.87 -0.98
C ALA A 28 -10.60 -0.38 -1.23
N SER A 29 -9.51 0.16 -0.65
CA SER A 29 -9.15 1.56 -0.83
C SER A 29 -8.63 1.88 -2.25
N LEU A 30 -7.92 0.93 -2.88
CA LEU A 30 -7.51 1.00 -4.29
C LEU A 30 -8.72 0.91 -5.23
N GLN A 31 -9.71 0.10 -4.89
CA GLN A 31 -10.91 -0.10 -5.70
C GLN A 31 -11.97 0.99 -5.50
N ALA A 32 -11.85 1.81 -4.45
CA ALA A 32 -12.79 2.88 -4.18
C ALA A 32 -12.81 3.90 -5.34
N PRO A 33 -13.99 4.44 -5.71
CA PRO A 33 -14.14 5.27 -6.90
C PRO A 33 -13.25 6.51 -6.86
N ILE A 34 -12.67 6.86 -8.01
CA ILE A 34 -11.85 8.05 -8.19
C ILE A 34 -12.52 8.91 -9.25
N ASP A 35 -12.73 10.18 -8.92
CA ASP A 35 -13.27 11.14 -9.87
C ASP A 35 -12.22 11.45 -10.94
N HIS A 36 -12.39 10.82 -12.10
CA HIS A 36 -11.46 10.93 -13.21
C HIS A 36 -11.33 12.36 -13.72
N ASP A 37 -12.39 13.16 -13.68
CA ASP A 37 -12.40 14.49 -14.27
C ASP A 37 -11.56 15.48 -13.47
N GLN A 38 -11.39 15.23 -12.17
CA GLN A 38 -10.53 16.03 -11.29
C GLN A 38 -9.03 15.72 -11.45
N LEU A 39 -8.67 14.61 -12.10
CA LEU A 39 -7.27 14.24 -12.31
C LEU A 39 -6.67 15.08 -13.43
N THR A 40 -5.57 15.81 -13.14
CA THR A 40 -4.81 16.54 -14.16
C THR A 40 -3.54 15.78 -14.55
N THR A 41 -2.88 15.18 -13.56
CA THR A 41 -1.66 14.39 -13.71
C THR A 41 -1.75 13.09 -12.93
N TRP A 42 -0.88 12.13 -13.24
CA TRP A 42 -0.80 10.89 -12.45
C TRP A 42 -0.39 11.15 -11.00
N ARG A 43 0.27 12.27 -10.69
CA ARG A 43 0.61 12.65 -9.32
C ARG A 43 -0.62 13.05 -8.50
N ASP A 44 -1.67 13.55 -9.14
CA ASP A 44 -2.95 13.79 -8.45
C ASP A 44 -3.59 12.46 -8.04
N LEU A 45 -3.52 11.46 -8.92
CA LEU A 45 -3.96 10.10 -8.64
C LEU A 45 -3.12 9.45 -7.54
N SER A 46 -1.79 9.52 -7.65
CA SER A 46 -0.84 9.08 -6.62
C SER A 46 -1.21 9.65 -5.25
N ARG A 47 -1.40 10.98 -5.16
CA ARG A 47 -1.81 11.65 -3.92
C ARG A 47 -3.12 11.10 -3.35
N ILE A 48 -4.13 10.88 -4.17
CA ILE A 48 -5.43 10.36 -3.71
C ILE A 48 -5.24 8.96 -3.11
N VAL A 49 -4.52 8.09 -3.80
CA VAL A 49 -4.30 6.71 -3.35
C VAL A 49 -3.46 6.68 -2.07
N GLU A 50 -2.37 7.42 -2.03
CA GLU A 50 -1.50 7.51 -0.85
C GLU A 50 -2.24 8.03 0.39
N LEU A 51 -3.09 9.05 0.24
CA LEU A 51 -3.92 9.54 1.34
C LEU A 51 -4.90 8.49 1.87
N ARG A 52 -5.42 7.61 1.00
CA ARG A 52 -6.27 6.49 1.41
C ARG A 52 -5.48 5.43 2.17
N MET A 53 -4.27 5.10 1.71
CA MET A 53 -3.37 4.17 2.40
C MET A 53 -2.98 4.69 3.78
N LEU A 54 -2.59 5.96 3.88
CA LEU A 54 -2.27 6.63 5.15
C LEU A 54 -3.48 6.64 6.10
N ALA A 55 -4.69 6.79 5.59
CA ALA A 55 -5.90 6.73 6.43
C ALA A 55 -6.08 5.35 7.08
N ILE A 56 -5.77 4.26 6.38
CA ILE A 56 -5.78 2.89 6.94
C ILE A 56 -4.74 2.78 8.05
N TYR A 57 -3.50 3.19 7.77
CA TYR A 57 -2.45 3.15 8.78
C TYR A 57 -2.78 4.01 9.99
N ASN A 58 -3.38 5.19 9.83
CA ASN A 58 -3.72 6.05 10.96
C ASN A 58 -4.90 5.53 11.79
N ALA A 59 -5.89 4.89 11.14
CA ALA A 59 -7.07 4.36 11.81
C ALA A 59 -6.78 3.14 12.70
N ASP A 60 -5.75 2.37 12.38
CA ASP A 60 -5.47 1.11 13.08
C ASP A 60 -4.00 1.00 13.52
N ALA A 61 -3.78 1.13 14.83
CA ALA A 61 -2.46 0.97 15.44
C ALA A 61 -1.93 -0.47 15.32
N ALA A 62 -2.81 -1.47 15.33
CA ALA A 62 -2.42 -2.85 15.09
C ALA A 62 -2.00 -3.05 13.63
N ALA A 63 -2.65 -2.38 12.68
CA ALA A 63 -2.21 -2.39 11.28
C ALA A 63 -0.81 -1.81 11.10
N ARG A 64 -0.49 -0.69 11.79
CA ARG A 64 0.88 -0.13 11.78
C ARG A 64 1.88 -1.12 12.35
N GLN A 65 1.58 -1.75 13.47
CA GLN A 65 2.52 -2.67 14.11
C GLN A 65 2.67 -3.99 13.35
N LEU A 66 1.59 -4.52 12.77
CA LEU A 66 1.67 -5.76 11.99
C LEU A 66 2.38 -5.52 10.68
N ILE A 67 1.91 -4.59 9.87
CA ILE A 67 2.48 -4.35 8.54
C ILE A 67 3.85 -3.66 8.68
N LEU A 68 3.95 -2.48 9.29
CA LEU A 68 5.18 -1.69 9.23
C LEU A 68 6.31 -2.23 10.13
N ALA A 69 6.00 -2.91 11.24
CA ALA A 69 7.05 -3.54 12.06
C ALA A 69 7.58 -4.85 11.45
N GLN A 70 6.74 -5.63 10.75
CA GLN A 70 7.18 -6.80 9.98
C GLN A 70 8.06 -6.38 8.81
N HIS A 71 7.73 -5.29 8.12
CA HIS A 71 8.62 -4.75 7.09
C HIS A 71 10.01 -4.39 7.64
N GLY A 72 10.13 -3.93 8.90
CA GLY A 72 11.40 -3.57 9.53
C GLY A 72 12.32 -4.73 9.93
N LEU A 73 11.79 -5.94 10.10
CA LEU A 73 12.51 -7.12 10.59
C LEU A 73 12.27 -8.28 9.62
N THR A 74 13.23 -8.53 8.74
CA THR A 74 13.14 -9.45 7.60
C THR A 74 12.92 -10.91 8.02
N GLU A 75 11.69 -11.30 8.31
CA GLU A 75 11.20 -12.69 8.22
C GLU A 75 10.03 -12.71 7.24
N ILE A 76 10.37 -13.02 6.00
CA ILE A 76 9.46 -12.99 4.86
C ILE A 76 8.48 -14.17 4.97
N ASN A 77 7.25 -13.91 5.40
CA ASN A 77 6.16 -14.85 5.15
C ASN A 77 5.85 -14.86 3.65
N GLN A 78 5.69 -16.05 3.05
CA GLN A 78 5.31 -16.17 1.64
C GLN A 78 3.95 -15.54 1.35
N ALA A 79 3.04 -15.54 2.35
CA ALA A 79 1.75 -14.90 2.24
C ALA A 79 1.88 -13.38 2.06
N ASP A 80 2.75 -12.72 2.81
CA ASP A 80 2.93 -11.26 2.72
C ASP A 80 3.43 -10.85 1.34
N ARG A 81 4.45 -11.56 0.81
CA ARG A 81 4.93 -11.32 -0.57
C ARG A 81 3.83 -11.44 -1.63
N GLN A 82 2.92 -12.40 -1.47
CA GLN A 82 1.84 -12.58 -2.45
C GLN A 82 0.84 -11.43 -2.40
N HIS A 83 0.59 -10.86 -1.23
CA HIS A 83 -0.25 -9.69 -1.05
C HIS A 83 0.40 -8.42 -1.59
N ASP A 84 1.71 -8.25 -1.37
CA ASP A 84 2.46 -7.10 -1.90
C ASP A 84 2.43 -7.07 -3.44
N ILE A 85 2.63 -8.23 -4.07
CA ILE A 85 2.51 -8.38 -5.54
C ILE A 85 1.08 -8.08 -6.00
N GLU A 86 0.07 -8.59 -5.30
CA GLU A 86 -1.35 -8.32 -5.63
C GLU A 86 -1.66 -6.81 -5.53
N LEU A 87 -1.20 -6.14 -4.47
CA LEU A 87 -1.38 -4.70 -4.29
C LEU A 87 -0.65 -3.88 -5.36
N GLY A 88 0.57 -4.29 -5.73
CA GLY A 88 1.32 -3.68 -6.83
C GLY A 88 0.59 -3.76 -8.17
N HIS A 89 0.01 -4.92 -8.50
CA HIS A 89 -0.81 -5.08 -9.71
C HIS A 89 -2.10 -4.25 -9.64
N LEU A 90 -2.79 -4.22 -8.50
CA LEU A 90 -3.99 -3.39 -8.34
C LEU A 90 -3.67 -1.90 -8.48
N MET A 91 -2.53 -1.46 -7.95
CA MET A 91 -2.06 -0.09 -8.12
C MET A 91 -1.80 0.23 -9.60
N LEU A 92 -1.11 -0.67 -10.31
CA LEU A 92 -0.90 -0.55 -11.76
C LEU A 92 -2.23 -0.43 -12.50
N GLU A 93 -3.22 -1.28 -12.21
CA GLU A 93 -4.55 -1.24 -12.82
C GLU A 93 -5.30 0.07 -12.55
N VAL A 94 -5.20 0.61 -11.34
CA VAL A 94 -5.79 1.92 -10.99
C VAL A 94 -5.18 3.03 -11.84
N PHE A 95 -3.85 3.03 -11.99
CA PHE A 95 -3.14 3.98 -12.83
C PHE A 95 -3.49 3.82 -14.31
N ASP A 96 -3.49 2.58 -14.81
CA ASP A 96 -3.80 2.28 -16.20
C ASP A 96 -5.25 2.59 -16.56
N ARG A 97 -6.19 2.54 -15.60
CA ARG A 97 -7.59 2.94 -15.85
C ARG A 97 -7.72 4.43 -16.21
N HIS A 98 -6.93 5.29 -15.59
CA HIS A 98 -7.06 6.74 -15.74
C HIS A 98 -6.05 7.35 -16.73
N PHE A 99 -4.89 6.73 -16.92
CA PHE A 99 -3.82 7.24 -17.76
C PHE A 99 -3.29 6.17 -18.71
N GLN A 100 -2.83 6.59 -19.88
CA GLN A 100 -2.09 5.73 -20.79
C GLN A 100 -0.66 5.57 -20.27
N LEU A 101 -0.36 4.40 -19.71
CA LEU A 101 0.97 4.12 -19.18
C LEU A 101 1.96 3.81 -20.32
N PRO A 102 3.23 4.24 -20.18
CA PRO A 102 4.29 3.78 -21.08
C PRO A 102 4.54 2.27 -20.88
N ALA A 103 5.29 1.66 -21.80
CA ALA A 103 5.78 0.31 -21.58
C ALA A 103 6.70 0.29 -20.36
N LEU A 104 6.32 -0.48 -19.35
CA LEU A 104 7.12 -0.71 -18.15
C LEU A 104 8.03 -1.93 -18.36
N PRO A 105 9.15 -2.05 -17.63
CA PRO A 105 9.99 -3.24 -17.69
C PRO A 105 9.26 -4.48 -17.16
N ASP A 106 9.51 -5.64 -17.77
CA ASP A 106 8.91 -6.92 -17.39
C ASP A 106 9.68 -7.65 -16.28
N ASP A 107 10.88 -7.17 -15.92
CA ASP A 107 11.79 -7.78 -14.95
C ASP A 107 11.65 -7.22 -13.53
N VAL A 108 10.82 -6.18 -13.35
CA VAL A 108 10.58 -5.54 -12.05
C VAL A 108 9.14 -5.09 -11.90
N ASP A 109 8.54 -5.42 -10.77
CA ASP A 109 7.22 -4.93 -10.37
C ASP A 109 7.33 -3.46 -9.88
N VAL A 110 7.40 -2.53 -10.83
CA VAL A 110 7.64 -1.09 -10.57
C VAL A 110 6.70 -0.52 -9.50
N PHE A 111 5.41 -0.85 -9.57
CA PHE A 111 4.43 -0.34 -8.60
C PHE A 111 4.56 -0.98 -7.21
N ALA A 112 4.83 -2.28 -7.13
CA ALA A 112 5.06 -2.95 -5.85
C ALA A 112 6.30 -2.36 -5.17
N LEU A 113 7.41 -2.20 -5.91
CA LEU A 113 8.63 -1.62 -5.37
C LEU A 113 8.45 -0.15 -4.95
N ALA A 114 7.66 0.63 -5.68
CA ALA A 114 7.32 1.99 -5.29
C ALA A 114 6.62 2.03 -3.92
N MET A 115 5.63 1.16 -3.72
CA MET A 115 4.89 1.03 -2.47
C MET A 115 5.82 0.60 -1.32
N GLU A 116 6.64 -0.43 -1.54
CA GLU A 116 7.61 -0.90 -0.55
C GLU A 116 8.54 0.25 -0.10
N LEU A 117 9.05 1.06 -1.03
CA LEU A 117 9.90 2.20 -0.70
C LEU A 117 9.18 3.25 0.17
N GLY A 118 7.91 3.53 -0.11
CA GLY A 118 7.07 4.41 0.70
C GLY A 118 6.84 3.86 2.11
N ASP A 119 6.48 2.58 2.22
CA ASP A 119 6.25 1.89 3.48
C ASP A 119 7.50 1.87 4.37
N ARG A 120 8.71 1.82 3.80
CA ARG A 120 9.97 1.95 4.55
C ARG A 120 10.08 3.29 5.27
N VAL A 121 9.60 4.37 4.65
CA VAL A 121 9.58 5.71 5.27
C VAL A 121 8.57 5.72 6.42
N TYR A 122 7.38 5.15 6.22
CA TYR A 122 6.34 5.06 7.25
C TYR A 122 6.77 4.21 8.44
N ALA A 123 7.37 3.04 8.18
CA ALA A 123 7.93 2.16 9.19
C ALA A 123 9.00 2.88 10.02
N ARG A 124 9.89 3.64 9.36
CA ARG A 124 10.89 4.46 10.07
C ARG A 124 10.23 5.51 10.97
N SER A 125 9.14 6.15 10.53
CA SER A 125 8.41 7.10 11.38
C SER A 125 7.84 6.43 12.61
N VAL A 126 7.17 5.29 12.44
CA VAL A 126 6.57 4.53 13.55
C VAL A 126 7.65 4.05 14.52
N GLN A 127 8.80 3.59 14.03
CA GLN A 127 9.92 3.19 14.89
C GLN A 127 10.50 4.33 15.74
N LEU A 128 10.48 5.57 15.21
CA LEU A 128 11.05 6.73 15.89
C LEU A 128 10.05 7.53 16.73
N HIS A 129 8.76 7.47 16.38
CA HIS A 129 7.73 8.36 16.90
C HIS A 129 6.45 7.63 17.33
N ASP A 130 6.37 6.30 17.20
CA ASP A 130 5.17 5.47 17.42
C ASP A 130 3.96 5.83 16.53
N GLU A 131 4.16 6.74 15.57
CA GLU A 131 3.16 7.21 14.62
C GLU A 131 3.80 7.57 13.27
N ILE A 132 2.98 7.64 12.22
CA ILE A 132 3.38 8.25 10.96
C ILE A 132 3.16 9.76 11.11
N THR A 133 4.23 10.49 11.39
CA THR A 133 4.14 11.95 11.53
C THR A 133 3.73 12.59 10.20
N PRO A 134 3.07 13.75 10.19
CA PRO A 134 2.69 14.43 8.95
C PRO A 134 3.88 14.67 8.02
N ARG A 135 5.06 14.96 8.58
CA ARG A 135 6.26 15.17 7.77
C ARG A 135 6.76 13.88 7.12
N MET A 136 6.72 12.76 7.84
CA MET A 136 7.13 11.46 7.29
C MET A 136 6.09 10.92 6.30
N ALA A 137 4.80 11.23 6.49
CA ALA A 137 3.76 10.97 5.50
C ALA A 137 4.09 11.65 4.16
N GLU A 138 4.42 12.95 4.19
CA GLU A 138 4.85 13.69 3.00
C GLU A 138 6.12 13.09 2.36
N GLU A 139 7.12 12.69 3.15
CA GLU A 139 8.33 12.07 2.59
C GLU A 139 8.07 10.71 1.94
N GLY A 140 7.20 9.87 2.50
CA GLY A 140 6.83 8.59 1.87
C GLY A 140 6.18 8.81 0.51
N MET A 141 5.25 9.77 0.41
CA MET A 141 4.64 10.16 -0.86
C MET A 141 5.66 10.70 -1.86
N ARG A 142 6.64 11.49 -1.39
CA ARG A 142 7.72 12.00 -2.25
C ARG A 142 8.62 10.89 -2.77
N VAL A 143 8.91 9.87 -1.97
CA VAL A 143 9.68 8.69 -2.38
C VAL A 143 8.94 7.92 -3.46
N PHE A 144 7.65 7.66 -3.24
CA PHE A 144 6.78 7.00 -4.21
C PHE A 144 6.74 7.76 -5.55
N ASP A 145 6.43 9.06 -5.52
CA ASP A 145 6.38 9.91 -6.71
C ASP A 145 7.74 10.05 -7.40
N ALA A 146 8.84 10.10 -6.64
CA ALA A 146 10.18 10.21 -7.22
C ALA A 146 10.57 8.94 -7.97
N TYR A 147 10.29 7.77 -7.39
CA TYR A 147 10.59 6.49 -8.01
C TYR A 147 9.72 6.23 -9.24
N LEU A 148 8.39 6.40 -9.13
CA LEU A 148 7.50 6.27 -10.29
C LEU A 148 7.83 7.29 -11.39
N GLY A 149 8.29 8.49 -11.03
CA GLY A 149 8.72 9.51 -11.98
C GLY A 149 9.93 9.11 -12.84
N LEU A 150 10.66 8.05 -12.49
CA LEU A 150 11.69 7.47 -13.36
C LEU A 150 11.10 6.70 -14.55
N TYR A 151 9.87 6.20 -14.41
CA TYR A 151 9.18 5.39 -15.42
C TYR A 151 8.01 6.12 -16.07
N LEU A 152 7.34 7.01 -15.32
CA LEU A 152 6.15 7.73 -15.75
C LEU A 152 6.51 9.19 -16.10
N PRO A 153 6.39 9.60 -17.38
CA PRO A 153 6.46 11.00 -17.76
C PRO A 153 5.53 11.89 -16.92
N MET A 154 5.94 13.12 -16.66
CA MET A 154 5.16 14.07 -15.85
C MET A 154 3.73 14.28 -16.37
N PHE A 155 3.57 14.27 -17.69
CA PHE A 155 2.28 14.39 -18.36
C PHE A 155 1.97 13.12 -19.13
N LEU A 156 1.07 12.31 -18.57
CA LEU A 156 0.50 11.15 -19.25
C LEU A 156 -0.81 11.55 -19.92
N VAL A 157 -1.12 10.90 -21.04
CA VAL A 157 -2.40 11.08 -21.72
C VAL A 157 -3.50 10.44 -20.86
N LYS A 158 -4.52 11.22 -20.49
CA LYS A 158 -5.71 10.68 -19.82
C LYS A 158 -6.46 9.74 -20.76
N ARG A 159 -6.93 8.61 -20.23
CA ARG A 159 -7.83 7.72 -20.98
C ARG A 159 -9.25 8.30 -21.00
N VAL A 160 -10.02 7.91 -22.02
CA VAL A 160 -11.46 8.18 -22.06
C VAL A 160 -12.13 7.05 -21.28
N ILE A 161 -12.87 7.39 -20.21
CA ILE A 161 -13.58 6.45 -19.33
C ILE A 161 -15.09 6.51 -19.62
#